data_AF-A0A965PAB3-F1
#
_entry.id   AF-A0A965PAB3-F1
#
_cell.length_a   1.000
_cell.length_b   1.000
_cell.length_c   1.000
_cell.angle_alpha   90.00
_cell.angle_beta   90.00
_cell.angle_gamma   90.00
#
_symmetry.space_group_name_H-M   'P 1'
#
loop_
_entity.id
_entity.type
_entity.pdbx_description
1 polymer ?
#
loop_
_entity_poly.entity_id
_entity_poly.type
_entity_poly.pdbx_seq_one_letter_code
_entity_poly.pdbx_strand_id
1 'polypeptide(L)'
;MAVAKKQGRPSTRKSEKFIATTLSEVAEFFGMSLSGIYHWRTEAEPMPGGEGHYNLSEIAQWRLNRTSTGSGLKEEKDRADIRLKTVQAQQKELELEIERGNLVELPAVELWASVAMIETREMIMTLPEILATSSPPELREFVRSETDRQVRAVLTMLRRKLEAEQIEREGTGPSE
;
A
#
# COMPACT_ATOMS: atom_id res chain seq x y z
N MET A 1 29.15 24.50 20.80
CA MET A 1 28.06 24.91 19.87
C MET A 1 26.81 25.18 20.68
N ALA A 2 26.47 26.47 20.86
CA ALA A 2 25.37 26.91 21.71
C ALA A 2 24.05 26.92 20.92
N VAL A 3 23.03 26.22 21.42
CA VAL A 3 21.68 26.15 20.84
C VAL A 3 20.91 27.41 21.20
N ALA A 4 20.65 28.25 20.20
CA ALA A 4 19.89 29.49 20.33
C ALA A 4 18.40 29.19 20.60
N LYS A 5 17.97 29.47 21.83
CA LYS A 5 16.56 29.51 22.25
C LYS A 5 15.84 30.61 21.47
N LYS A 6 14.97 30.24 20.51
CA LYS A 6 14.03 31.17 19.86
C LYS A 6 13.05 31.70 20.91
N GLN A 7 13.30 32.90 21.41
CA GLN A 7 12.33 33.67 22.19
C GLN A 7 11.13 34.00 21.30
N GLY A 8 9.97 33.45 21.63
CA GLY A 8 8.69 33.89 21.08
C GLY A 8 8.48 35.36 21.44
N ARG A 9 8.15 36.18 20.43
CA ARG A 9 7.72 37.55 20.63
C ARG A 9 6.43 37.56 21.48
N PRO A 10 6.39 38.24 22.63
CA PRO A 10 5.11 38.58 23.23
C PRO A 10 4.44 39.64 22.35
N SER A 11 3.40 39.25 21.61
CA SER A 11 2.55 40.19 20.88
C SER A 11 1.60 40.87 21.85
N THR A 12 2.09 41.90 22.56
CA THR A 12 1.28 42.80 23.37
C THR A 12 0.96 44.07 22.58
N ARG A 13 0.23 43.94 21.47
CA ARG A 13 -0.59 45.05 20.95
C ARG A 13 -2.02 44.81 21.42
N LYS A 14 -2.42 45.58 22.42
CA LYS A 14 -3.79 45.73 22.92
C LYS A 14 -4.81 45.65 21.77
N SER A 15 -5.60 44.58 21.76
CA SER A 15 -6.73 44.36 20.87
C SER A 15 -7.98 45.11 21.36
N GLU A 16 -7.85 46.38 21.77
CA GLU A 16 -8.98 47.22 22.17
C GLU A 16 -9.90 47.59 20.97
N LYS A 17 -9.54 47.17 19.74
CA LYS A 17 -10.30 47.50 18.51
C LYS A 17 -11.45 46.54 18.17
N PHE A 18 -11.61 45.41 18.85
CA PHE A 18 -12.62 44.40 18.50
C PHE A 18 -13.43 43.94 19.71
N ILE A 19 -13.91 44.90 20.51
CA ILE A 19 -14.82 44.64 21.62
C ILE A 19 -16.24 44.94 21.14
N ALA A 20 -17.07 43.92 21.06
CA ALA A 20 -18.50 44.05 20.84
C ALA A 20 -19.22 44.23 22.17
N THR A 21 -20.22 45.10 22.19
CA THR A 21 -21.02 45.39 23.39
C THR A 21 -22.24 44.48 23.48
N THR A 22 -22.78 44.07 22.34
CA THR A 22 -23.99 43.25 22.26
C THR A 22 -23.75 41.92 21.56
N LEU A 23 -24.56 40.91 21.88
CA LEU A 23 -24.55 39.62 21.18
C LEU A 23 -24.98 39.73 19.71
N SER A 24 -25.73 40.78 19.35
CA SER A 24 -26.12 41.06 17.96
C SER A 24 -24.91 41.46 17.11
N GLU A 25 -24.02 42.29 17.65
CA GLU A 25 -22.76 42.66 16.98
C GLU A 25 -21.84 41.43 16.80
N VAL A 26 -21.81 40.53 17.79
CA VAL A 26 -21.09 39.26 17.67
C VAL A 26 -21.70 38.39 16.56
N ALA A 27 -23.02 38.26 16.53
CA ALA A 27 -23.73 37.49 15.51
C ALA A 27 -23.49 38.03 14.08
N GLU A 28 -23.55 39.36 13.92
CA GLU A 28 -23.27 40.05 12.67
C GLU A 28 -21.82 39.86 12.21
N PHE A 29 -20.86 40.01 13.12
CA PHE A 29 -19.44 39.83 12.82
C PHE A 29 -19.11 38.40 12.34
N PHE A 30 -19.73 37.38 12.95
CA PHE A 30 -19.51 35.98 12.57
C PHE A 30 -20.46 35.48 11.47
N GLY A 31 -21.38 36.33 10.98
CA GLY A 31 -22.36 35.96 9.94
C GLY A 31 -23.31 34.85 10.38
N MET A 32 -23.70 34.83 11.66
CA MET A 32 -24.51 33.77 12.27
C MET A 32 -25.81 34.31 12.86
N SER A 33 -26.78 33.42 13.11
CA SER A 33 -28.01 33.80 13.79
C SER A 33 -27.77 34.02 15.29
N LEU A 34 -28.55 34.93 15.89
CA LEU A 34 -28.54 35.18 17.34
C LEU A 34 -28.74 33.89 18.15
N SER A 35 -29.63 33.00 17.70
CA SER A 35 -29.85 31.70 18.33
C SER A 35 -28.58 30.83 18.37
N GLY A 36 -27.73 30.91 17.33
CA GLY A 36 -26.45 30.21 17.29
C GLY A 36 -25.45 30.75 18.31
N ILE A 37 -25.44 32.07 18.52
CA ILE A 37 -24.60 32.71 19.55
C ILE A 37 -25.11 32.39 20.96
N TYR A 38 -26.43 32.34 21.19
CA TYR A 38 -26.99 31.89 22.46
C TYR A 38 -26.59 30.46 22.77
N HIS A 39 -26.59 29.59 21.76
CA HIS A 39 -26.14 28.21 21.92
C HIS A 39 -24.69 28.14 22.42
N TRP A 40 -23.79 28.96 21.88
CA TRP A 40 -22.38 29.03 22.32
C TRP A 40 -22.19 29.42 23.79
N ARG A 41 -23.19 30.06 24.44
CA ARG A 41 -23.15 30.36 25.88
C ARG A 41 -23.64 29.22 26.75
N THR A 42 -24.46 28.33 26.18
CA THR A 42 -25.12 27.23 26.91
C THR A 42 -24.39 25.89 26.80
N GLU A 43 -23.41 25.79 25.92
CA GLU A 43 -22.63 24.57 25.72
C GLU A 43 -21.61 24.32 26.85
N ALA A 44 -21.09 23.09 26.92
CA ALA A 44 -20.19 22.63 27.99
C ALA A 44 -18.90 23.46 28.14
N GLU A 45 -18.45 24.09 27.05
CA GLU A 45 -17.35 25.04 27.06
C GLU A 45 -17.89 26.38 26.52
N PRO A 46 -18.30 27.32 27.40
CA PRO A 46 -18.99 28.53 26.98
C PRO A 46 -18.05 29.53 26.30
N MET A 47 -18.62 30.32 25.39
CA MET A 47 -17.93 31.43 24.71
C MET A 47 -17.30 32.41 25.72
N PRO A 48 -16.04 32.83 25.52
CA PRO A 48 -15.37 33.79 26.41
C PRO A 48 -16.00 35.19 26.30
N GLY A 49 -16.07 35.89 27.44
CA GLY A 49 -16.57 37.26 27.53
C GLY A 49 -17.86 37.40 28.35
N GLY A 50 -18.25 38.64 28.62
CA GLY A 50 -19.42 39.01 29.42
C GLY A 50 -20.24 40.09 28.74
N GLU A 51 -21.45 40.33 29.23
CA GLU A 51 -22.34 41.37 28.70
C GLU A 51 -21.63 42.73 28.69
N GLY A 52 -21.63 43.41 27.54
CA GLY A 52 -20.93 44.67 27.33
C GLY A 52 -19.43 44.57 26.97
N HIS A 53 -18.81 43.38 27.07
CA HIS A 53 -17.37 43.19 26.85
C HIS A 53 -17.06 41.86 26.13
N TYR A 54 -17.47 41.74 24.87
CA TYR A 54 -17.18 40.58 24.03
C TYR A 54 -15.94 40.83 23.16
N ASN A 55 -14.81 40.22 23.48
CA ASN A 55 -13.61 40.31 22.66
C ASN A 55 -13.73 39.35 21.45
N LEU A 56 -14.00 39.90 20.27
CA LEU A 56 -14.21 39.10 19.05
C LEU A 56 -12.98 38.27 18.67
N SER A 57 -11.77 38.76 19.00
CA SER A 57 -10.53 38.03 18.73
C SER A 57 -10.39 36.77 19.60
N GLU A 58 -10.79 36.85 20.87
CA GLU A 58 -10.81 35.70 21.79
C GLU A 58 -11.89 34.69 21.40
N ILE A 59 -13.07 35.19 21.01
CA ILE A 59 -14.17 34.33 20.53
C ILE A 59 -13.76 33.59 19.25
N ALA A 60 -13.05 34.25 18.34
CA ALA A 60 -12.53 33.62 17.12
C ALA A 60 -11.49 32.53 17.44
N GLN A 61 -10.56 32.80 18.37
CA GLN A 61 -9.57 31.82 18.82
C GLN A 61 -10.21 30.63 19.55
N TRP A 62 -11.17 30.87 20.43
CA TRP A 62 -11.95 29.83 21.10
C TRP A 62 -12.66 28.93 20.08
N ARG A 63 -13.31 29.52 19.07
CA ARG A 63 -13.99 28.76 18.01
C ARG A 63 -13.01 27.90 17.21
N LEU A 64 -11.84 28.43 16.85
CA LEU A 64 -10.80 27.70 16.14
C LEU A 64 -10.29 26.50 16.96
N ASN A 65 -9.97 26.72 18.24
CA ASN A 65 -9.51 25.69 19.16
C ASN A 65 -10.57 24.58 19.33
N ARG A 66 -11.84 24.96 19.39
CA ARG A 66 -12.96 24.04 19.50
C ARG A 66 -13.13 23.17 18.26
N THR A 67 -13.00 23.74 17.07
CA THR A 67 -13.04 22.97 15.82
C THR A 67 -11.84 22.03 15.66
N SER A 68 -10.64 22.45 16.08
CA SER A 68 -9.44 21.62 15.98
C SER A 68 -9.44 20.41 16.91
N THR A 69 -10.02 20.53 18.10
CA THR A 69 -10.06 19.42 19.08
C THR A 69 -11.08 18.34 18.70
N GLY A 70 -12.16 18.70 18.01
CA GLY A 70 -13.19 17.76 17.57
C GLY A 70 -13.00 17.19 16.15
N SER A 71 -12.33 17.91 15.24
CA SER A 71 -12.18 17.45 13.85
C SER A 71 -11.09 16.40 13.67
N GLY A 72 -10.03 16.42 14.48
CA GLY A 72 -8.90 15.50 14.34
C GLY A 72 -9.30 14.02 14.45
N LEU A 73 -10.08 13.65 15.46
CA LEU A 73 -10.54 12.26 15.66
C LEU A 73 -11.50 11.78 14.55
N LYS A 74 -12.36 12.68 14.06
CA LYS A 74 -13.29 12.35 12.97
C LYS A 74 -12.55 12.21 11.64
N GLU A 75 -11.62 13.12 11.33
CA GLU A 75 -10.78 13.07 10.13
C GLU A 75 -9.83 11.86 10.13
N GLU A 76 -9.33 11.45 11.31
CA GLU A 76 -8.49 10.27 11.44
C GLU A 76 -9.30 8.99 11.25
N LYS A 77 -10.51 8.93 11.82
CA LYS A 77 -11.45 7.83 11.57
C LYS A 77 -11.85 7.74 10.09
N ASP A 78 -12.21 8.87 9.48
CA ASP A 78 -12.59 8.92 8.07
C ASP A 78 -11.41 8.47 7.17
N ARG A 79 -10.17 8.87 7.50
CA ARG A 79 -8.96 8.39 6.80
C ARG A 79 -8.73 6.89 6.98
N ALA A 80 -8.92 6.36 8.20
CA ALA A 80 -8.82 4.93 8.46
C ALA A 80 -9.89 4.14 7.69
N ASP A 81 -11.12 4.64 7.65
CA ASP A 81 -12.23 4.02 6.92
C ASP A 81 -11.98 4.04 5.40
N ILE A 82 -11.45 5.14 4.86
CA ILE A 82 -11.04 5.21 3.45
C ILE A 82 -9.95 4.18 3.17
N ARG A 83 -8.91 4.09 4.01
CA ARG A 83 -7.82 3.14 3.83
C ARG A 83 -8.32 1.69 3.85
N LEU A 84 -9.21 1.37 4.78
CA LEU A 84 -9.82 0.05 4.86
C LEU A 84 -10.63 -0.27 3.61
N LYS A 85 -11.44 0.68 3.13
CA LYS A 85 -12.21 0.52 1.88
C LYS A 85 -11.31 0.34 0.66
N THR A 86 -10.18 1.06 0.58
CA THR A 86 -9.24 0.91 -0.53
C THR A 86 -8.58 -0.47 -0.53
N VAL A 87 -8.18 -0.98 0.65
CA VAL A 87 -7.60 -2.33 0.76
C VAL A 87 -8.63 -3.40 0.39
N GLN A 88 -9.87 -3.24 0.86
CA GLN A 88 -10.96 -4.16 0.49
C GLN A 88 -11.29 -4.12 -1.01
N ALA A 89 -11.26 -2.94 -1.63
CA ALA A 89 -11.47 -2.82 -3.07
C ALA A 89 -10.36 -3.54 -3.85
N GLN A 90 -9.09 -3.36 -3.46
CA GLN A 90 -7.96 -4.05 -4.07
C GLN A 90 -8.03 -5.57 -3.89
N GLN A 91 -8.44 -6.05 -2.71
CA GLN A 91 -8.64 -7.48 -2.48
C GLN A 91 -9.72 -8.06 -3.40
N LYS A 92 -10.84 -7.36 -3.55
CA LYS A 92 -11.91 -7.79 -4.47
C LYS A 92 -11.49 -7.73 -5.94
N GLU A 93 -10.68 -6.75 -6.33
CA GLU A 93 -10.13 -6.68 -7.69
C GLU A 93 -9.23 -7.89 -7.96
N LEU A 94 -8.34 -8.24 -7.01
CA LEU A 94 -7.51 -9.44 -7.11
C LEU A 94 -8.34 -10.73 -7.17
N GLU A 95 -9.37 -10.86 -6.33
CA GLU A 95 -10.30 -12.01 -6.38
C GLU A 95 -11.01 -12.12 -7.74
N LEU A 96 -11.51 -11.00 -8.27
CA LEU A 96 -12.13 -10.96 -9.60
C LEU A 96 -11.15 -11.31 -10.72
N GLU A 97 -9.88 -10.93 -10.60
CA GLU A 97 -8.85 -11.29 -11.58
C GLU A 97 -8.48 -12.79 -11.53
N ILE A 98 -8.49 -13.39 -10.33
CA ILE A 98 -8.36 -14.84 -10.16
C ILE A 98 -9.57 -15.56 -10.77
N GLU A 99 -10.80 -15.12 -10.48
CA GLU A 99 -12.01 -15.72 -11.04
C GLU A 99 -12.10 -15.62 -12.56
N ARG A 100 -11.57 -14.53 -13.14
CA ARG A 100 -11.43 -14.37 -14.59
C ARG A 100 -10.36 -15.28 -15.21
N GLY A 101 -9.54 -15.93 -14.39
CA GLY A 101 -8.44 -16.78 -14.83
C GLY A 101 -7.23 -16.00 -15.35
N ASN A 102 -7.14 -14.71 -15.06
CA ASN A 102 -5.99 -13.89 -15.45
C ASN A 102 -4.79 -14.11 -14.51
N LEU A 103 -5.07 -14.46 -13.26
CA LEU A 103 -4.06 -14.77 -12.25
C LEU A 103 -4.09 -16.26 -11.94
N VAL A 104 -2.91 -16.88 -11.91
CA VAL A 104 -2.73 -18.28 -11.54
C VAL A 104 -1.88 -18.33 -10.28
N GLU A 105 -2.26 -19.21 -9.35
CA GLU A 105 -1.51 -19.39 -8.12
C GLU A 105 -0.10 -19.94 -8.41
N LEU A 106 0.91 -19.32 -7.81
CA LEU A 106 2.30 -19.71 -7.99
C LEU A 106 2.55 -21.21 -7.69
N PRO A 107 2.02 -21.80 -6.60
CA PRO A 107 2.21 -23.23 -6.33
C PRO A 107 1.62 -24.14 -7.42
N ALA A 108 0.53 -23.72 -8.06
CA ALA A 108 -0.07 -24.47 -9.16
C ALA A 108 0.84 -24.45 -10.40
N VAL A 109 1.44 -23.30 -10.71
CA VAL A 109 2.41 -23.16 -11.80
C VAL A 109 3.67 -23.97 -11.53
N GLU A 110 4.19 -23.95 -10.30
CA GLU A 110 5.37 -24.72 -9.90
C GLU A 110 5.13 -26.23 -10.01
N LEU A 111 3.97 -26.70 -9.55
CA LEU A 111 3.58 -28.11 -9.68
C LEU A 111 3.46 -28.51 -11.16
N TRP A 112 2.74 -27.72 -11.95
CA TRP A 112 2.60 -27.97 -13.39
C TRP A 112 3.96 -28.00 -14.09
N ALA A 113 4.84 -27.05 -13.81
CA ALA A 113 6.17 -26.99 -14.40
C ALA A 113 7.02 -28.20 -14.01
N SER A 114 6.93 -28.65 -12.75
CA SER A 114 7.62 -29.85 -12.27
C SER A 114 7.16 -31.10 -13.01
N VAL A 115 5.83 -31.27 -13.15
CA VAL A 115 5.24 -32.39 -13.89
C VAL A 115 5.66 -32.35 -15.35
N ALA A 116 5.51 -31.19 -16.01
CA ALA A 116 5.86 -31.00 -17.42
C ALA A 116 7.34 -31.30 -17.69
N MET A 117 8.25 -30.90 -16.79
CA MET A 117 9.69 -31.18 -16.91
C MET A 117 10.02 -32.66 -16.71
N ILE A 118 9.34 -33.34 -15.78
CA ILE A 118 9.49 -34.79 -15.57
C ILE A 118 9.03 -35.56 -16.82
N GLU A 119 7.83 -35.28 -17.31
CA GLU A 119 7.27 -35.91 -18.51
C GLU A 119 8.15 -35.66 -19.74
N THR A 120 8.63 -34.42 -19.91
CA THR A 120 9.55 -34.06 -21.00
C THR A 120 10.85 -34.87 -20.90
N ARG A 121 11.42 -35.00 -19.71
CA ARG A 121 12.62 -35.81 -19.49
C ARG A 121 12.36 -37.28 -19.83
N GLU A 122 11.25 -37.85 -19.38
CA GLU A 122 10.90 -39.24 -19.67
C GLU A 122 10.76 -39.47 -21.17
N MET A 123 10.05 -38.58 -21.89
CA MET A 123 9.91 -38.64 -23.33
C MET A 123 11.27 -38.59 -24.04
N ILE A 124 12.16 -37.67 -23.66
CA ILE A 124 13.52 -37.56 -24.22
C ILE A 124 14.32 -38.85 -23.97
N MET A 125 14.19 -39.47 -22.81
CA MET A 125 14.89 -40.72 -22.46
C MET A 125 14.40 -41.93 -23.26
N THR A 126 13.26 -41.86 -23.94
CA THR A 126 12.78 -42.93 -24.85
C THR A 126 13.43 -42.87 -26.24
N LEU A 127 14.02 -41.72 -26.63
CA LEU A 127 14.60 -41.52 -27.96
C LEU A 127 15.67 -42.57 -28.35
N PRO A 128 16.59 -43.01 -27.47
CA PRO A 128 17.57 -44.02 -27.83
C PRO A 128 16.94 -45.32 -28.35
N GLU A 129 15.83 -45.75 -27.76
CA GLU A 129 15.16 -46.99 -28.15
C GLU A 129 14.37 -46.82 -29.46
N ILE A 130 13.71 -45.67 -29.62
CA ILE A 130 12.98 -45.34 -30.85
C ILE A 130 13.95 -45.30 -32.04
N LEU A 131 15.09 -44.62 -31.88
CA LEU A 131 16.09 -44.51 -32.94
C LEU A 131 16.78 -45.85 -33.22
N ALA A 132 17.10 -46.63 -32.18
CA ALA A 132 17.66 -47.97 -32.35
C ALA A 132 16.70 -48.90 -33.12
N THR A 133 15.39 -48.82 -32.87
CA THR A 133 14.38 -49.62 -33.57
C THR A 133 14.30 -49.29 -35.07
N SER A 134 14.45 -48.01 -35.42
CA SER A 134 14.48 -47.56 -36.83
C SER A 134 15.79 -47.85 -37.55
N SER A 135 16.84 -48.28 -36.83
CA SER A 135 18.18 -48.48 -37.38
C SER A 135 18.41 -49.93 -37.86
N PRO A 136 19.33 -50.13 -38.84
CA PRO A 136 19.76 -51.47 -39.25
C PRO A 136 20.25 -52.32 -38.06
N PRO A 137 20.00 -53.64 -38.05
CA PRO A 137 20.35 -54.54 -36.93
C PRO A 137 21.80 -54.42 -36.47
N GLU A 138 22.72 -54.20 -37.41
CA GLU A 138 24.17 -54.11 -37.18
C GLU A 138 24.56 -52.84 -36.39
N LEU A 139 23.74 -51.79 -36.47
CA LEU A 139 24.00 -50.49 -35.85
C LEU A 139 23.14 -50.22 -34.62
N ARG A 140 22.15 -51.06 -34.29
CA ARG A 140 21.19 -50.75 -33.21
C ARG A 140 21.85 -50.47 -31.88
N GLU A 141 22.80 -51.31 -31.48
CA GLU A 141 23.47 -51.16 -30.18
C GLU A 141 24.37 -49.93 -30.15
N PHE A 142 25.03 -49.62 -31.27
CA PHE A 142 25.81 -48.39 -31.41
C PHE A 142 24.91 -47.14 -31.36
N VAL A 143 23.81 -47.11 -32.12
CA VAL A 143 22.86 -45.99 -32.14
C VAL A 143 22.22 -45.81 -30.77
N ARG A 144 21.82 -46.89 -30.10
CA ARG A 144 21.24 -46.85 -28.75
C ARG A 144 22.23 -46.23 -27.75
N SER A 145 23.44 -46.75 -27.69
CA SER A 145 24.46 -46.30 -26.73
C SER A 145 24.92 -44.87 -26.98
N GLU A 146 25.15 -44.50 -28.25
CA GLU A 146 25.56 -43.14 -28.58
C GLU A 146 24.42 -42.13 -28.36
N THR A 147 23.18 -42.47 -28.71
CA THR A 147 22.02 -41.60 -28.45
C THR A 147 21.79 -41.42 -26.95
N ASP A 148 21.83 -42.48 -26.14
CA ASP A 148 21.69 -42.37 -24.67
C ASP A 148 22.78 -41.47 -24.09
N ARG A 149 24.03 -41.63 -24.54
CA ARG A 149 25.13 -40.76 -24.13
C ARG A 149 24.87 -39.30 -24.47
N GLN A 150 24.45 -38.99 -25.69
CA GLN A 150 24.18 -37.63 -26.13
C GLN A 150 22.98 -37.02 -25.40
N VAL A 151 21.89 -37.77 -25.22
CA VAL A 151 20.73 -37.35 -24.45
C VAL A 151 21.11 -36.98 -23.02
N ARG A 152 21.88 -37.83 -22.33
CA ARG A 152 22.36 -37.54 -20.97
C ARG A 152 23.28 -36.33 -20.91
N ALA A 153 24.16 -36.17 -21.89
CA ALA A 153 25.03 -35.00 -21.98
C ALA A 153 24.23 -33.71 -22.12
N VAL A 154 23.21 -33.70 -22.99
CA VAL A 154 22.32 -32.55 -23.19
C VAL A 154 21.51 -32.24 -21.93
N LEU A 155 20.89 -33.25 -21.28
CA LEU A 155 20.14 -33.05 -20.04
C LEU A 155 21.03 -32.53 -18.90
N THR A 156 22.28 -33.00 -18.82
CA THR A 156 23.27 -32.51 -17.84
C THR A 156 23.65 -31.06 -18.10
N MET A 157 23.86 -30.70 -19.37
CA MET A 157 24.16 -29.33 -19.77
C MET A 157 23.00 -28.38 -19.47
N LEU A 158 21.76 -28.80 -19.77
CA LEU A 158 20.55 -28.03 -19.47
C LEU A 158 20.42 -27.77 -17.96
N ARG A 159 20.62 -28.81 -17.13
CA ARG A 159 20.60 -28.68 -15.67
C ARG A 159 21.62 -27.63 -15.19
N ARG A 160 22.87 -27.70 -15.66
CA ARG A 160 23.91 -26.74 -15.27
C ARG A 160 23.56 -25.32 -15.67
N LYS A 161 22.96 -25.13 -16.85
CA LYS A 161 22.51 -23.82 -17.32
C LYS A 161 21.42 -23.25 -16.41
N LEU A 162 20.43 -24.06 -16.03
CA LEU A 162 19.38 -23.65 -15.12
C LEU A 162 19.91 -23.30 -13.71
N GLU A 163 20.85 -24.10 -13.18
CA GLU A 163 21.51 -23.80 -11.90
C GLU A 163 22.29 -22.47 -11.96
N ALA A 164 22.98 -22.19 -13.07
CA ALA A 164 23.70 -20.93 -13.26
C ALA A 164 22.76 -19.71 -13.33
N GLU A 165 21.66 -19.81 -14.10
CA GLU A 165 20.66 -18.74 -14.20
C GLU A 165 19.96 -18.46 -12.86
N GLN A 166 19.76 -19.49 -12.03
CA GLN A 166 19.21 -19.33 -10.68
C GLN A 166 20.17 -18.53 -9.78
N ILE A 167 21.46 -18.87 -9.80
CA ILE A 167 22.49 -18.14 -9.02
C ILE A 167 22.59 -16.68 -9.46
N GLU A 168 22.50 -16.38 -10.75
CA GLU A 168 22.53 -15.00 -11.27
C GLU A 168 21.32 -14.18 -10.80
N ARG A 169 20.11 -14.78 -10.77
CA ARG A 169 18.90 -14.13 -10.26
C ARG A 169 18.96 -13.90 -8.75
N GLU A 170 19.46 -14.86 -7.99
CA GLU A 170 19.62 -14.72 -6.54
C GLU A 170 20.72 -13.70 -6.19
N GLY A 171 21.78 -13.60 -7.00
CA GLY A 171 22.88 -12.64 -6.82
C GLY A 171 22.57 -11.20 -7.23
N THR A 172 21.51 -10.97 -8.00
CA THR A 172 21.03 -9.63 -8.42
C THR A 172 19.82 -9.15 -7.61
N GLY A 173 19.43 -9.87 -6.56
CA GLY A 173 18.40 -9.45 -5.62
C GLY A 173 18.74 -8.09 -4.98
N PRO A 174 17.74 -7.20 -4.75
CA PRO A 174 17.97 -5.85 -4.28
C PRO A 174 18.73 -5.90 -2.95
N SER A 175 19.91 -5.29 -2.94
CA SER A 175 20.59 -4.93 -1.69
C SER A 175 19.76 -3.84 -1.01
N GLU A 176 18.81 -4.25 -0.17
CA GLU A 176 18.19 -3.36 0.83
C GLU A 176 19.13 -3.13 2.02
#